data_AF-A0AAU4L6F1-F1
#
_entry.id   AF-A0AAU4L6F1-F1
#
_cell.length_a   1.000
_cell.length_b   1.000
_cell.length_c   1.000
_cell.angle_alpha   90.00
_cell.angle_beta   90.00
_cell.angle_gamma   90.00
#
_symmetry.space_group_name_H-M   'P 1'
#
loop_
_entity.id
_entity.type
_entity.pdbx_description
1 polymer ?
#
loop_
_entity_poly.entity_id
_entity_poly.type
_entity_poly.pdbx_seq_one_letter_code
_entity_poly.pdbx_strand_id
1 'polypeptide(L)' 'MTSAVTSFHYVMTVHTSGGHFATFNGAADLPTGPQGATRAEAFEQIRAVVARELGLNADQLAVQFFSIDPNQL' A
#
# COMPACT_ATOMS: atom_id res chain seq x y z
N MET A 1 -14.54 6.38 21.15
CA MET A 1 -14.50 7.00 19.81
C MET A 1 -14.17 5.89 18.83
N THR A 2 -15.08 5.53 17.94
CA THR A 2 -14.81 4.60 16.84
C THR A 2 -13.95 5.35 15.82
N SER A 3 -12.71 4.92 15.60
CA SER A 3 -11.91 5.47 14.51
C SER A 3 -12.64 5.17 13.21
N ALA A 4 -12.95 6.19 12.40
CA ALA A 4 -13.41 5.95 11.05
C ALA A 4 -12.28 5.26 10.27
N VAL A 5 -12.65 4.41 9.33
CA VAL A 5 -11.76 3.67 8.45
C VAL A 5 -12.31 3.83 7.03
N THR A 6 -11.45 4.13 6.08
CA THR A 6 -11.80 4.17 4.65
C THR A 6 -11.04 3.08 3.94
N SER A 7 -11.76 2.29 3.14
CA SER A 7 -11.14 1.29 2.28
C SER A 7 -10.63 1.96 1.01
N PHE A 8 -9.42 1.60 0.60
CA PHE A 8 -8.79 2.09 -0.63
C PHE A 8 -8.42 0.93 -1.52
N HIS A 9 -8.66 1.06 -2.82
CA HIS A 9 -8.07 0.16 -3.80
C HIS A 9 -6.68 0.66 -4.18
N TYR A 10 -5.71 -0.25 -4.25
CA TYR A 10 -4.36 0.07 -4.68
C TYR A 10 -3.91 -0.81 -5.83
N VAL A 11 -2.97 -0.26 -6.61
CA VAL A 11 -2.13 -0.98 -7.56
C VAL A 11 -0.69 -0.54 -7.33
N MET A 12 0.21 -1.48 -7.07
CA MET A 12 1.61 -1.25 -6.82
C MET A 12 2.45 -2.15 -7.72
N THR A 13 3.41 -1.57 -8.42
CA THR A 13 4.36 -2.32 -9.22
C THR A 13 5.75 -2.17 -8.63
N VAL A 14 6.40 -3.30 -8.36
CA VAL A 14 7.69 -3.35 -7.68
C VAL A 14 8.72 -4.09 -8.50
N HIS A 15 9.97 -3.69 -8.29
CA HIS A 15 11.15 -4.41 -8.71
C HIS A 15 11.93 -4.83 -7.46
N THR A 16 12.25 -6.10 -7.36
CA THR A 16 12.99 -6.67 -6.23
C THR A 16 14.49 -6.67 -6.51
N SER A 17 15.31 -6.75 -5.46
CA SER A 17 16.76 -6.90 -5.59
C SER A 17 17.20 -8.13 -6.39
N GLY A 18 16.34 -9.16 -6.48
CA GLY A 18 16.55 -10.36 -7.30
C GLY A 18 16.26 -10.19 -8.79
N GLY A 19 15.94 -8.97 -9.25
CA GLY A 19 15.62 -8.68 -10.64
C GLY A 19 14.20 -9.11 -11.05
N HIS A 20 13.34 -9.44 -10.09
CA HIS A 20 11.95 -9.83 -10.36
C HIS A 20 11.03 -8.63 -10.35
N PHE A 21 10.08 -8.64 -11.27
CA PHE A 21 9.08 -7.60 -11.43
C PHE A 21 7.69 -8.18 -11.18
N ALA A 22 6.90 -7.49 -10.36
CA ALA A 22 5.54 -7.93 -10.05
C ALA A 22 4.62 -6.73 -9.81
N THR A 23 3.36 -6.89 -10.21
CA THR A 23 2.28 -5.95 -9.92
C THR A 23 1.33 -6.58 -8.91
N PHE A 24 1.05 -5.84 -7.86
CA PHE A 24 0.14 -6.16 -6.77
C PHE A 24 -1.05 -5.22 -6.81
N ASN A 25 -2.23 -5.76 -6.56
CA ASN A 25 -3.44 -4.98 -6.39
C ASN A 25 -4.26 -5.56 -5.26
N GLY A 26 -5.05 -4.70 -4.61
CA GLY A 26 -5.85 -5.11 -3.46
C GLY A 26 -6.64 -3.96 -2.86
N ALA A 27 -7.26 -4.24 -1.73
CA ALA A 27 -7.90 -3.25 -0.89
C ALA A 27 -7.13 -3.12 0.43
N ALA A 28 -6.96 -1.89 0.89
CA ALA A 28 -6.35 -1.57 2.17
C ALA A 28 -7.29 -0.68 2.99
N ASP A 29 -7.59 -1.12 4.21
CA ASP A 29 -8.39 -0.37 5.16
C ASP A 29 -7.48 0.57 5.95
N LEU A 30 -7.62 1.87 5.72
CA LEU A 30 -6.77 2.89 6.32
C LEU A 30 -7.54 3.70 7.36
N PRO A 31 -6.92 4.02 8.52
CA PRO A 31 -7.54 4.88 9.52
C PRO A 31 -7.87 6.25 8.94
N THR A 32 -9.11 6.69 9.10
CA THR A 32 -9.57 8.04 8.75
C THR A 32 -10.00 8.82 9.98
N GLY A 33 -9.09 8.91 10.96
CA GLY A 33 -9.25 9.82 12.10
C GLY A 33 -9.46 11.28 11.66
N PRO A 34 -9.55 12.26 12.58
CA PRO A 34 -9.87 13.65 12.24
C PRO A 34 -8.97 14.29 11.17
N GLN A 35 -7.77 13.76 10.96
CA GLN A 35 -6.81 14.23 9.95
C GLN A 35 -6.76 13.35 8.69
N GLY A 36 -7.46 12.20 8.67
CA GLY A 36 -7.31 11.17 7.64
C GLY A 36 -5.94 10.47 7.70
N ALA A 37 -5.79 9.36 6.98
CA ALA A 37 -4.47 8.89 6.58
C ALA A 37 -4.01 9.69 5.37
N THR A 38 -2.77 10.18 5.40
CA THR A 38 -2.14 10.78 4.24
C THR A 38 -1.82 9.72 3.19
N ARG A 39 -1.71 10.13 1.92
CA ARG A 39 -1.27 9.23 0.84
C ARG A 39 0.11 8.62 1.12
N ALA A 40 0.97 9.32 1.85
CA ALA A 40 2.29 8.83 2.23
C ALA A 40 2.22 7.70 3.28
N GLU A 41 1.37 7.84 4.30
CA GLU A 41 1.14 6.78 5.29
C GLU A 41 0.52 5.54 4.64
N ALA A 42 -0.43 5.75 3.72
CA ALA A 42 -1.02 4.69 2.92
C ALA A 42 0.03 3.92 2.11
N PHE A 43 0.92 4.67 1.45
CA PHE A 43 2.02 4.10 0.67
C PHE A 43 2.94 3.21 1.53
N GLU A 44 3.40 3.72 2.68
CA GLU A 44 4.31 2.95 3.54
C GLU A 44 3.64 1.69 4.12
N GLN A 45 2.35 1.78 4.49
CA GLN A 45 1.60 0.62 4.96
C GLN A 45 1.45 -0.44 3.86
N ILE A 46 1.04 -0.05 2.66
CA ILE A 46 0.87 -0.98 1.53
C ILE A 46 2.22 -1.58 1.12
N ARG A 47 3.27 -0.76 1.07
CA ARG A 47 4.63 -1.23 0.77
C ARG A 47 5.09 -2.29 1.79
N ALA A 48 4.82 -2.08 3.08
CA ALA A 48 5.14 -3.07 4.11
C ALA A 48 4.34 -4.38 3.97
N VAL A 49 3.07 -4.30 3.55
CA VAL A 49 2.25 -5.48 3.25
C VAL A 49 2.83 -6.27 2.09
N VAL A 50 3.08 -5.61 0.96
CA VAL A 50 3.65 -6.24 -0.26
C VAL A 50 5.03 -6.84 0.03
N ALA A 51 5.87 -6.15 0.82
CA ALA A 51 7.17 -6.67 1.22
C ALA A 51 7.04 -7.98 2.01
N ARG A 52 6.14 -8.02 2.99
CA ARG A 52 5.88 -9.20 3.80
C ARG A 52 5.31 -10.35 2.97
N GLU A 53 4.41 -10.09 2.03
CA GLU A 53 3.87 -11.11 1.11
C GLU A 53 4.96 -11.74 0.24
N LEU A 54 5.98 -10.96 -0.11
CA LEU A 54 7.14 -11.41 -0.85
C LEU A 54 8.24 -12.04 0.03
N GLY A 55 8.08 -12.06 1.35
CA GLY A 55 9.14 -12.50 2.27
C GLY A 55 10.37 -11.58 2.27
N LEU A 56 10.17 -10.30 1.94
CA LEU A 56 11.20 -9.26 1.86
C LEU A 56 10.99 -8.18 2.92
N ASN A 57 12.04 -7.40 3.16
CA ASN A 57 11.92 -6.12 3.85
C ASN A 57 11.50 -5.01 2.86
N ALA A 58 10.85 -3.97 3.37
CA ALA A 58 10.32 -2.88 2.53
C ALA A 58 11.42 -2.13 1.74
N ASP A 59 12.63 -2.03 2.29
CA ASP A 59 13.82 -1.44 1.65
C ASP A 59 14.34 -2.26 0.46
N GLN A 60 13.97 -3.53 0.35
CA GLN A 60 14.32 -4.40 -0.76
C GLN A 60 13.34 -4.29 -1.95
N LEU A 61 12.30 -3.46 -1.81
CA LEU A 61 11.36 -3.12 -2.88
C LEU A 61 11.70 -1.76 -3.49
N ALA A 62 11.99 -1.76 -4.79
CA ALA A 62 11.94 -0.55 -5.59
C ALA A 62 10.53 -0.41 -6.18
N VAL A 63 9.73 0.51 -5.64
CA VAL A 63 8.39 0.79 -6.17
C VAL A 63 8.52 1.64 -7.43
N GLN A 64 8.06 1.12 -8.57
CA GLN A 64 8.07 1.82 -9.85
C GLN A 64 6.78 2.56 -10.14
N PHE A 65 5.66 2.02 -9.64
CA PHE A 65 4.34 2.61 -9.80
C PHE A 65 3.51 2.37 -8.54
N PHE A 66 2.74 3.38 -8.14
CA PHE A 66 1.77 3.28 -7.06
C PHE A 66 0.56 4.17 -7.33
N SER A 67 -0.61 3.54 -7.47
CA SER A 67 -1.90 4.23 -7.39
C SER A 67 -2.67 3.75 -6.18
N ILE A 68 -3.42 4.69 -5.60
CA ILE A 68 -4.37 4.42 -4.53
C ILE A 68 -5.54 5.36 -4.70
N ASP A 69 -6.74 4.78 -4.65
CA ASP A 69 -8.00 5.47 -4.88
C ASP A 69 -9.02 5.02 -3.82
N PRO A 70 -9.80 5.94 -3.23
CA PRO A 70 -10.81 5.58 -2.25
C PRO A 70 -11.82 4.62 -2.89
N ASN A 71 -12.25 3.62 -2.12
CA ASN A 71 -13.28 2.71 -2.58
C ASN A 71 -14.62 3.47 -2.66
N GLN A 72 -15.00 3.87 -3.87
CA GLN A 72 -16.28 4.51 -4.16
C GLN A 72 -17.30 3.41 -4.48
N LEU A 73 -17.83 2.77 -3.42
CA LEU A 73 -19.04 1.94 -3.50
C LEU A 73 -20.27 2.78 -3.20
#